data_AF-A0A8I2DE24-F1
#
_entry.id   AF-A0A8I2DE24-F1
#
_cell.length_a   1.000
_cell.length_b   1.000
_cell.length_c   1.000
_cell.angle_alpha   90.00
_cell.angle_beta   90.00
_cell.angle_gamma   90.00
#
_symmetry.space_group_name_H-M   'P 1'
#
loop_
_entity.id
_entity.type
_entity.pdbx_description
1 polymer ?
#
loop_
_entity_poly.entity_id
_entity_poly.type
_entity_poly.pdbx_seq_one_letter_code
_entity_poly.pdbx_strand_id
1 'polypeptide(L)'
;MQEHYTPKGKHLTIDNRRLIERWKNENKSNREIAGLLGKAPQTIHNEVKRGTTLQQVRKGLYKKVYSADYAQTVYQFNRKRSVKKLILT
;
A
#
# COMPACT_ATOMS: atom_id res chain seq x y z
N MET A 1 14.82 15.11 14.14
CA MET A 1 15.39 13.93 13.45
C MET A 1 14.25 13.10 12.86
N GLN A 2 14.48 12.28 11.85
CA GLN A 2 13.41 11.50 11.22
C GLN A 2 13.25 10.18 11.99
N GLU A 3 12.28 10.14 12.92
CA GLU A 3 12.04 9.04 13.88
C GLU A 3 11.77 7.67 13.24
N HIS A 4 11.49 7.62 11.93
CA HIS A 4 11.07 6.41 11.23
C HIS A 4 11.86 6.21 9.93
N TYR A 5 13.13 5.82 10.08
CA TYR A 5 13.98 5.42 8.96
C TYR A 5 13.72 3.96 8.58
N THR A 6 13.13 3.74 7.41
CA THR A 6 13.15 2.42 6.78
C THR A 6 14.42 2.26 5.96
N PRO A 7 15.23 1.22 6.19
CA PRO A 7 16.35 0.89 5.32
C PRO A 7 15.89 0.75 3.87
N LYS A 8 16.64 1.38 2.96
CA LYS A 8 16.39 1.33 1.52
C LYS A 8 16.30 -0.14 1.06
N GLY A 9 15.26 -0.49 0.31
CA GLY A 9 15.05 -1.86 -0.20
C GLY A 9 14.04 -2.72 0.58
N LYS A 10 13.51 -2.26 1.72
CA LYS A 10 12.42 -2.97 2.42
C LYS A 10 11.04 -2.53 1.90
N HIS A 11 10.39 -3.40 1.14
CA HIS A 11 9.04 -3.16 0.62
C HIS A 11 7.95 -3.47 1.67
N LEU A 12 6.74 -2.94 1.48
CA LEU A 12 5.58 -3.36 2.26
C LEU A 12 5.27 -4.83 1.93
N THR A 13 5.11 -5.65 2.98
CA THR A 13 4.62 -7.02 2.89
C THR A 13 3.10 -7.02 2.76
N ILE A 14 2.52 -8.18 2.43
CA ILE A 14 1.06 -8.35 2.41
C ILE A 14 0.44 -8.09 3.80
N ASP A 15 1.11 -8.51 4.87
CA ASP A 15 0.61 -8.28 6.24
C ASP A 15 0.54 -6.79 6.58
N ASN A 16 1.56 -6.02 6.19
CA ASN A 16 1.54 -4.57 6.34
C ASN A 16 0.38 -3.93 5.56
N ARG A 17 0.06 -4.44 4.37
CA ARG A 17 -1.08 -3.95 3.57
C ARG A 17 -2.43 -4.26 4.24
N ARG A 18 -2.59 -5.46 4.80
CA ARG A 18 -3.79 -5.84 5.56
C ARG A 18 -3.97 -4.98 6.82
N LEU A 19 -2.88 -4.65 7.51
CA LEU A 19 -2.91 -3.72 8.64
C LEU A 19 -3.34 -2.31 8.21
N ILE A 20 -2.82 -1.80 7.08
CA ILE A 20 -3.24 -0.52 6.51
C ILE A 20 -4.75 -0.53 6.23
N GLU A 21 -5.28 -1.58 5.60
CA GLU A 21 -6.71 -1.72 5.31
C GLU A 21 -7.56 -1.70 6.59
N ARG A 22 -7.20 -2.49 7.59
CA ARG A 22 -7.88 -2.49 8.90
C ARG A 22 -7.90 -1.09 9.52
N TRP A 23 -6.76 -0.42 9.59
CA TRP A 23 -6.68 0.91 10.20
C TRP A 23 -7.33 2.02 9.38
N LYS A 24 -7.39 1.88 8.05
CA LYS A 24 -8.17 2.78 7.20
C LYS A 24 -9.67 2.65 7.48
N ASN A 25 -10.16 1.44 7.76
CA ASN A 25 -11.55 1.22 8.18
C ASN A 25 -11.83 1.79 9.59
N GLU A 26 -10.81 1.82 10.46
CA GLU A 26 -10.85 2.50 11.76
C GLU A 26 -10.69 4.04 11.65
N ASN A 27 -10.70 4.61 10.44
CA ASN A 27 -10.51 6.04 10.15
C ASN A 27 -9.17 6.64 10.61
N LYS A 28 -8.13 5.83 10.81
CA LYS A 28 -6.79 6.35 11.14
C LYS A 28 -6.19 7.14 9.99
N SER A 29 -5.39 8.15 10.36
CA SER A 29 -4.63 8.95 9.41
C SER A 29 -3.42 8.18 8.87
N ASN A 30 -2.95 8.56 7.69
CA ASN A 30 -1.79 7.92 7.08
C ASN A 30 -0.50 8.12 7.91
N ARG A 31 -0.43 9.20 8.71
CA ARG A 31 0.71 9.48 9.59
C ARG A 31 0.71 8.55 10.81
N GLU A 32 -0.45 8.33 11.43
CA GLU A 32 -0.58 7.38 12.54
C GLU A 32 -0.24 5.96 12.09
N ILE A 33 -0.78 5.54 10.94
CA ILE A 33 -0.47 4.22 10.35
C ILE A 33 1.03 4.07 10.08
N ALA A 34 1.67 5.15 9.60
CA ALA A 34 3.10 5.15 9.35
C ALA A 34 3.91 5.00 10.65
N GLY A 35 3.51 5.68 11.73
CA GLY A 35 4.11 5.53 13.05
C GLY A 35 3.97 4.09 13.59
N LEU A 36 2.77 3.49 13.48
CA LEU A 36 2.51 2.12 13.91
C LEU A 36 3.36 1.07 13.17
N LEU A 37 3.63 1.28 11.88
CA LEU A 37 4.45 0.39 11.06
C LEU A 37 5.94 0.72 11.08
N GLY A 38 6.35 1.81 11.74
CA GLY A 38 7.70 2.35 11.66
C GLY A 38 8.12 2.67 10.22
N LYS A 39 7.20 3.23 9.42
CA LYS A 39 7.42 3.60 8.01
C LYS A 39 7.35 5.11 7.82
N ALA A 40 7.91 5.58 6.71
CA ALA A 40 7.71 6.96 6.30
C ALA A 40 6.22 7.20 5.92
N PRO A 41 5.61 8.34 6.33
CA PRO A 41 4.24 8.69 5.94
C PRO A 41 4.01 8.70 4.43
N GLN A 42 5.04 9.09 3.67
CA GLN A 42 4.98 9.11 2.21
C GLN A 42 4.79 7.71 1.61
N THR A 43 5.38 6.68 2.22
CA THR A 43 5.23 5.29 1.75
C THR A 43 3.77 4.83 1.90
N ILE A 44 3.14 5.15 3.03
CA ILE A 44 1.72 4.83 3.26
C ILE A 44 0.83 5.63 2.31
N HIS A 45 1.11 6.92 2.09
CA HIS A 45 0.35 7.73 1.13
C HIS A 45 0.40 7.14 -0.29
N ASN A 46 1.59 6.79 -0.77
CA ASN A 46 1.76 6.22 -2.10
C ASN A 46 1.09 4.85 -2.24
N GLU A 47 1.17 4.01 -1.21
CA GLU A 47 0.50 2.71 -1.17
C GLU A 47 -1.02 2.88 -1.20
N VAL A 48 -1.58 3.72 -0.33
CA VAL A 48 -3.03 3.99 -0.28
C VAL A 48 -3.51 4.57 -1.61
N LYS A 49 -2.78 5.52 -2.20
CA LYS A 49 -3.11 6.09 -3.51
C LYS A 49 -3.16 5.03 -4.62
N ARG A 50 -2.27 4.03 -4.59
CA ARG A 50 -2.24 2.93 -5.56
C ARG A 50 -3.35 1.91 -5.33
N GLY A 51 -3.65 1.60 -4.07
CA GLY A 51 -4.62 0.58 -3.67
C GLY A 51 -6.06 1.06 -3.50
N THR A 52 -6.32 2.37 -3.60
CA THR A 52 -7.67 2.92 -3.48
C THR A 52 -8.43 2.72 -4.78
N THR A 53 -9.53 1.96 -4.71
CA THR A 53 -10.41 1.69 -5.85
C THR A 53 -11.82 2.14 -5.55
N LEU A 54 -12.60 2.41 -6.61
CA LEU A 54 -14.02 2.67 -6.49
C LEU A 54 -14.72 1.31 -6.34
N GLN A 55 -15.19 1.00 -5.14
CA GLN A 55 -15.85 -0.26 -4.83
C GLN A 55 -17.34 -0.03 -4.60
N GLN A 56 -18.14 -0.96 -5.12
CA GLN A 56 -19.57 -0.96 -4.89
C GLN A 56 -19.86 -1.59 -3.53
N VAL A 57 -20.36 -0.79 -2.59
CA VAL A 57 -20.67 -1.26 -1.22
C VAL A 57 -22.13 -1.72 -1.13
N ARG A 58 -23.03 -1.07 -1.88
CA ARG A 58 -24.45 -1.43 -2.01
C ARG A 58 -24.91 -1.17 -3.45
N LYS A 59 -26.07 -1.69 -3.83
CA LYS A 59 -26.67 -1.37 -5.14
C LYS A 59 -26.79 0.15 -5.30
N GLY A 60 -26.10 0.71 -6.30
CA GLY A 60 -26.07 2.16 -6.55
C GLY A 60 -25.15 3.00 -5.65
N LEU A 61 -24.48 2.43 -4.65
CA LEU A 61 -23.57 3.17 -3.77
C LEU A 61 -22.12 2.73 -3.97
N TYR A 62 -21.32 3.66 -4.47
CA TYR A 62 -19.89 3.49 -4.69
C TYR A 62 -19.09 4.28 -3.66
N LYS A 63 -18.05 3.67 -3.10
CA LYS A 63 -17.12 4.34 -2.20
C LYS A 63 -15.69 4.08 -2.64
N LYS A 64 -14.83 5.08 -2.43
CA LYS A 64 -13.38 4.90 -2.59
C LYS A 64 -12.87 4.17 -1.35
N VAL A 65 -12.48 2.92 -1.52
CA VAL A 65 -12.00 2.06 -0.44
C VAL A 65 -10.62 1.52 -0.81
N TYR A 66 -9.71 1.52 0.15
CA TYR A 66 -8.42 0.87 -0.02
C TYR A 66 -8.60 -0.64 0.11
N SER A 67 -8.10 -1.40 -0.88
CA SER A 67 -8.06 -2.86 -0.81
C SER A 67 -6.62 -3.36 -0.76
N ALA A 68 -6.29 -4.13 0.27
CA ALA A 68 -4.95 -4.68 0.44
C ALA A 68 -4.57 -5.67 -0.69
N ASP A 69 -5.50 -6.54 -1.07
CA ASP A 69 -5.28 -7.55 -2.10
C ASP A 69 -5.10 -6.90 -3.48
N TYR A 70 -5.90 -5.89 -3.81
CA TYR A 70 -5.72 -5.12 -5.03
C TYR A 70 -4.36 -4.41 -5.04
N ALA A 71 -3.99 -3.75 -3.94
CA ALA A 71 -2.70 -3.07 -3.85
C ALA A 71 -1.51 -4.04 -4.00
N GLN A 72 -1.64 -5.25 -3.45
CA GLN A 72 -0.66 -6.33 -3.59
C GLN A 72 -0.52 -6.79 -5.04
N THR A 73 -1.63 -7.05 -5.73
CA THR A 73 -1.60 -7.50 -7.14
C THR A 73 -0.99 -6.44 -8.06
N VAL A 74 -1.36 -5.17 -7.87
CA VAL A 74 -0.76 -4.03 -8.59
C VAL A 74 0.74 -3.93 -8.31
N TYR A 75 1.15 -4.09 -7.05
CA TYR A 75 2.57 -4.07 -6.69
C TYR A 75 3.34 -5.22 -7.37
N GLN A 76 2.82 -6.45 -7.33
CA GLN A 76 3.45 -7.60 -7.97
C GLN A 76 3.56 -7.44 -9.49
N PHE A 77 2.51 -6.94 -10.15
CA PHE A 77 2.51 -6.67 -11.58
C PHE A 77 3.57 -5.62 -11.97
N ASN A 78 3.64 -4.53 -11.22
CA ASN A 78 4.66 -3.49 -11.43
C ASN A 78 6.08 -4.03 -11.15
N ARG A 79 6.22 -4.93 -10.17
CA ARG A 79 7.51 -5.54 -9.83
C ARG A 79 8.05 -6.42 -10.96
N LYS A 80 7.18 -7.17 -11.65
CA LYS A 80 7.55 -7.97 -12.83
C LYS A 80 8.11 -7.11 -13.98
N ARG A 81 7.70 -5.84 -14.08
CA ARG A 81 8.22 -4.90 -15.09
C ARG A 81 9.54 -4.23 -14.69
N SER A 82 9.85 -4.24 -13.39
CA SER A 82 11.03 -3.57 -12.82
C SER A 82 12.30 -4.43 -12.87
N VAL A 83 12.20 -5.72 -13.22
CA VAL A 83 13.36 -6.62 -13.30
C VAL A 83 14.02 -6.50 -14.67
N LYS A 84 15.37 -6.48 -14.71
CA LYS A 84 16.14 -6.51 -15.95
C LYS A 84 15.82 -7.81 -16.68
N LYS A 85 15.32 -7.71 -17.92
CA LYS A 85 15.14 -8.90 -18.76
C LYS A 85 16.51 -9.52 -19.00
N LEU A 86 16.66 -10.81 -18.69
CA LEU A 86 17.82 -11.58 -19.13
C LEU A 86 17.72 -11.68 -20.66
N ILE A 87 18.64 -11.01 -21.35
CA ILE A 87 18.86 -11.21 -22.77
C ILE A 87 19.81 -12.39 -22.84
N LEU A 88 19.32 -13.54 -23.29
CA LEU A 88 20.18 -14.67 -23.66
C LEU A 88 20.80 -14.29 -25.02
N THR A 89 22.04 -13.83 -24.98
CA THR A 89 22.93 -13.69 -26.14
C THR A 89 24.06 -14.69 -25.93
#